data_AF-A0A356Q146-F1
#
_entry.id   AF-A0A356Q146-F1
#
_cell.length_a   1.000
_cell.length_b   1.000
_cell.length_c   1.000
_cell.angle_alpha   90.00
_cell.angle_beta   90.00
_cell.angle_gamma   90.00
#
_symmetry.space_group_name_H-M   'P 1'
#
loop_
_entity.id
_entity.type
_entity.pdbx_description
1 polymer ?
#
loop_
_entity_poly.entity_id
_entity_poly.type
_entity_poly.pdbx_seq_one_letter_code
_entity_poly.pdbx_strand_id
1 'polypeptide(L)'
;MNFLTPTVILVILLLLITVGLWLQFALLRTRMSNRLGRLEERLGENEQVLDLQLKRLGEVKDQNDLLIEGTNAAKIIMEALHRDVNRLADGVRGEVGMSKAIELARAGATKEAVADETGISLAEAEAIVTFHGKKKV
;
A
#
# COMPACT_ATOMS: atom_id res chain seq x y z
N MET A 1 19.53 -92.14 16.63
CA MET A 1 18.52 -91.07 16.70
C MET A 1 18.26 -90.59 15.27
N ASN A 2 17.16 -91.03 14.65
CA ASN A 2 16.80 -90.64 13.29
C ASN A 2 16.06 -89.29 13.35
N PHE A 3 16.78 -88.19 13.18
CA PHE A 3 16.20 -86.84 13.15
C PHE A 3 15.48 -86.50 11.82
N LEU A 4 15.41 -87.46 10.89
CA LEU A 4 14.72 -87.35 9.60
C LEU A 4 13.34 -88.04 9.61
N THR A 5 12.53 -87.80 10.63
CA THR A 5 11.10 -88.10 10.50
C THR A 5 10.43 -86.98 9.69
N PRO A 6 9.47 -87.31 8.79
CA PRO A 6 8.81 -86.31 7.95
C PRO A 6 8.11 -85.21 8.77
N THR A 7 7.76 -85.50 10.02
CA THR A 7 7.20 -84.54 10.98
C THR A 7 8.22 -83.47 11.40
N VAL A 8 9.48 -83.84 11.63
CA VAL A 8 10.53 -82.88 12.02
C VAL A 8 10.86 -81.92 10.87
N ILE A 9 10.87 -82.43 9.63
CA ILE A 9 11.08 -81.61 8.42
C ILE A 9 9.94 -80.59 8.25
N LEU A 10 8.69 -81.01 8.46
CA LEU A 10 7.52 -80.11 8.42
C LEU A 10 7.59 -79.00 9.48
N VAL A 11 8.01 -79.34 10.70
CA VAL A 11 8.17 -78.36 11.79
C VAL A 11 9.26 -77.34 11.47
N ILE A 12 10.39 -77.79 10.92
CA ILE A 12 11.49 -76.89 10.50
C ILE A 12 11.05 -75.96 9.37
N LEU A 13 10.31 -76.49 8.39
CA LEU A 13 9.80 -75.72 7.26
C LEU A 13 8.77 -74.67 7.71
N LEU A 14 7.90 -75.03 8.65
CA LEU A 14 6.94 -74.11 9.25
C LEU A 14 7.66 -73.01 10.04
N LEU A 15 8.72 -73.36 10.77
CA LEU A 15 9.52 -72.39 11.53
C LEU A 15 10.28 -71.41 10.60
N LEU A 16 10.79 -71.89 9.46
CA LEU A 16 11.39 -71.03 8.45
C LEU A 16 10.39 -70.03 7.85
N ILE A 17 9.16 -70.47 7.59
CA ILE A 17 8.10 -69.60 7.06
C ILE A 17 7.71 -68.53 8.07
N THR A 18 7.56 -68.88 9.36
CA THR A 18 7.18 -67.91 10.39
C THR A 18 8.28 -66.87 10.61
N VAL A 19 9.56 -67.28 10.61
CA VAL A 19 10.70 -66.36 10.69
C VAL A 19 10.77 -65.45 9.46
N GLY A 20 10.56 -66.00 8.26
CA GLY A 20 10.52 -65.23 7.02
C GLY A 20 9.42 -64.16 7.02
N LEU A 21 8.21 -64.52 7.45
CA LEU A 21 7.09 -63.59 7.57
C LEU A 21 7.34 -62.51 8.62
N TRP A 22 7.94 -62.87 9.76
CA TRP A 22 8.29 -61.91 10.81
C TRP A 22 9.31 -60.87 10.31
N LEU A 23 10.33 -61.33 9.55
CA LEU A 23 11.33 -60.45 8.96
C LEU A 23 10.73 -59.50 7.92
N GLN A 24 9.83 -59.99 7.05
CA GLN A 24 9.13 -59.15 6.10
C GLN A 24 8.26 -58.10 6.79
N PHE A 25 7.56 -58.47 7.87
CA PHE A 25 6.74 -57.54 8.64
C PHE A 25 7.59 -56.47 9.34
N ALA A 26 8.75 -56.85 9.89
CA ALA A 26 9.71 -55.93 10.50
C ALA A 26 10.29 -54.91 9.51
N LEU A 27 10.60 -55.35 8.28
CA LEU A 27 11.08 -54.49 7.19
C LEU A 27 9.99 -53.55 6.67
N LEU A 28 8.73 -54.02 6.59
CA LEU A 28 7.59 -53.16 6.25
C LEU A 28 7.38 -52.08 7.32
N ARG A 29 7.49 -52.45 8.60
CA ARG A 29 7.33 -51.53 9.73
C ARG A 29 8.37 -50.41 9.71
N THR A 30 9.64 -50.72 9.41
CA THR A 30 10.70 -49.72 9.26
C THR A 30 10.51 -48.83 8.03
N ARG A 31 10.04 -49.38 6.89
CA ARG A 31 9.69 -48.55 5.73
C ARG A 31 8.51 -47.63 6.00
N MET A 32 7.50 -48.08 6.77
CA MET A 32 6.36 -47.26 7.16
C MET A 32 6.77 -46.17 8.16
N SER A 33 7.58 -46.47 9.19
CA SER A 33 8.02 -45.44 10.14
C SER A 33 8.85 -44.36 9.47
N ASN A 34 9.71 -44.73 8.51
CA ASN A 34 10.50 -43.76 7.75
C ASN A 34 9.64 -42.89 6.81
N ARG A 35 8.48 -43.39 6.36
CA ARG A 35 7.52 -42.59 5.58
C ARG A 35 6.67 -41.69 6.49
N LEU A 36 6.26 -42.18 7.66
CA LEU A 36 5.52 -41.41 8.65
C LEU A 36 6.35 -40.27 9.23
N GLY A 37 7.62 -40.52 9.60
CA GLY A 37 8.52 -39.46 10.08
C GLY A 37 8.78 -38.37 9.04
N ARG A 38 8.89 -38.74 7.75
CA ARG A 38 9.02 -37.76 6.66
C ARG A 38 7.72 -36.98 6.38
N LEU A 39 6.55 -37.54 6.71
CA LEU A 39 5.28 -36.82 6.62
C LEU A 39 5.09 -35.87 7.80
N GLU A 40 5.48 -36.29 8.99
CA GLU A 40 5.45 -35.49 10.22
C GLU A 40 6.39 -34.28 10.12
N GLU A 41 7.59 -34.48 9.58
CA GLU A 41 8.56 -33.42 9.30
C GLU A 41 8.02 -32.41 8.27
N ARG A 42 7.37 -32.89 7.20
CA ARG A 42 6.72 -32.03 6.18
C ARG A 42 5.49 -31.27 6.71
N LEU A 43 4.77 -31.83 7.67
CA LEU A 43 3.64 -31.15 8.31
C LEU A 43 4.12 -30.06 9.27
N GLY A 44 5.17 -30.32 10.04
CA GLY A 44 5.80 -29.33 10.92
C GLY A 44 6.44 -28.16 10.17
N GLU A 45 7.07 -28.42 9.01
CA GLU A 45 7.62 -27.37 8.14
C GLU A 45 6.51 -26.48 7.54
N ASN A 46 5.38 -27.07 7.13
CA ASN A 46 4.25 -26.30 6.61
C ASN A 46 3.59 -25.40 7.67
N GLU A 47 3.54 -25.83 8.92
CA GLU A 47 2.97 -25.04 10.02
C GLU A 47 3.82 -23.81 10.34
N GLN A 48 5.15 -23.94 10.33
CA GLN A 48 6.06 -22.80 10.47
C GLN A 48 5.97 -21.81 9.31
N VAL A 49 5.82 -22.31 8.08
CA VAL A 49 5.65 -21.47 6.89
C VAL A 49 4.31 -20.71 6.92
N LEU A 50 3.26 -21.29 7.50
CA LEU A 50 1.98 -20.61 7.67
C LEU A 50 2.04 -19.51 8.75
N ASP A 51 2.67 -19.76 9.90
CA ASP A 51 2.83 -18.75 10.96
C ASP A 51 3.68 -17.55 10.49
N LEU A 52 4.77 -17.82 9.75
CA LEU A 52 5.60 -16.77 9.15
C LEU A 52 4.85 -15.96 8.09
N GLN A 53 4.01 -16.60 7.28
CA GLN A 53 3.18 -15.90 6.30
C GLN A 53 2.09 -15.07 6.98
N LEU A 54 1.46 -15.56 8.04
CA LEU A 54 0.47 -14.81 8.81
C LEU A 54 1.08 -13.58 9.49
N LYS A 55 2.27 -13.71 10.08
CA LYS A 55 3.01 -12.56 10.65
C LYS A 55 3.39 -11.53 9.60
N ARG A 56 3.91 -11.96 8.44
CA ARG A 56 4.22 -11.07 7.31
C ARG A 56 2.96 -10.38 6.76
N LEU A 57 1.82 -11.09 6.69
CA LEU A 57 0.56 -10.50 6.26
C LEU A 57 0.02 -9.48 7.28
N GLY A 58 0.21 -9.72 8.58
CA GLY A 58 -0.09 -8.75 9.64
C GLY A 58 0.75 -7.48 9.50
N GLU A 59 2.06 -7.62 9.35
CA GLU A 59 2.98 -6.48 9.15
C GLU A 59 2.66 -5.69 7.88
N VAL A 60 2.32 -6.36 6.78
CA VAL A 60 1.92 -5.70 5.53
C VAL A 60 0.61 -4.94 5.70
N LYS A 61 -0.34 -5.49 6.46
CA LYS A 61 -1.60 -4.80 6.76
C LYS A 61 -1.36 -3.54 7.58
N ASP A 62 -0.55 -3.63 8.64
CA ASP A 62 -0.24 -2.48 9.50
C ASP A 62 0.52 -1.38 8.74
N GLN A 63 1.45 -1.77 7.86
CA GLN A 63 2.14 -0.83 6.97
C GLN A 63 1.18 -0.16 5.98
N ASN A 64 0.20 -0.90 5.45
CA ASN A 64 -0.79 -0.36 4.52
C ASN A 64 -1.75 0.62 5.23
N ASP A 65 -2.18 0.30 6.45
CA ASP A 65 -3.03 1.20 7.24
C ASP A 65 -2.31 2.53 7.56
N LEU A 66 -1.01 2.47 7.93
CA LEU A 66 -0.17 3.66 8.13
C LEU A 66 0.02 4.47 6.83
N LEU A 67 0.18 3.80 5.69
CA LEU A 67 0.27 4.46 4.39
C LEU A 67 -1.05 5.16 4.04
N ILE A 68 -2.19 4.49 4.21
CA ILE A 68 -3.52 5.07 3.95
C ILE A 68 -3.73 6.31 4.84
N GLU A 69 -3.39 6.23 6.12
CA GLU A 69 -3.46 7.38 7.03
C GLU A 69 -2.55 8.53 6.57
N GLY A 70 -1.29 8.23 6.22
CA GLY A 70 -0.35 9.21 5.68
C GLY A 70 -0.84 9.87 4.39
N THR A 71 -1.43 9.10 3.48
CA THR A 71 -1.97 9.63 2.21
C THR A 71 -3.18 10.52 2.45
N ASN A 72 -4.05 10.17 3.40
CA ASN A 72 -5.20 11.01 3.77
C ASN A 72 -4.74 12.33 4.41
N ALA A 73 -3.75 12.29 5.31
CA ALA A 73 -3.17 13.49 5.89
C ALA A 73 -2.53 14.38 4.81
N ALA A 74 -1.78 13.80 3.87
CA ALA A 74 -1.20 14.52 2.75
C ALA A 74 -2.26 15.17 1.86
N LYS A 75 -3.38 14.48 1.60
CA LYS A 75 -4.50 15.03 0.84
C LYS A 75 -5.13 16.25 1.52
N ILE A 76 -5.35 16.19 2.84
CA ILE A 76 -5.89 17.31 3.62
C ILE A 76 -4.95 18.52 3.55
N ILE A 77 -3.64 18.28 3.69
CA ILE A 77 -2.61 19.34 3.59
C ILE A 77 -2.59 19.93 2.18
N MET A 78 -2.65 19.11 1.13
CA MET A 78 -2.71 19.59 -0.26
C MET A 78 -3.97 20.42 -0.52
N GLU A 79 -5.12 20.02 -0.01
CA GLU A 79 -6.36 20.80 -0.13
C GLU A 79 -6.26 22.14 0.59
N ALA A 80 -5.65 22.18 1.78
CA ALA A 80 -5.39 23.42 2.51
C ALA A 80 -4.42 24.33 1.72
N LEU A 81 -3.31 23.78 1.24
CA LEU A 81 -2.34 24.51 0.43
C LEU A 81 -2.96 25.07 -0.85
N HIS A 82 -3.80 24.28 -1.53
CA HIS A 82 -4.49 24.73 -2.74
C HIS A 82 -5.44 25.91 -2.46
N ARG A 83 -6.16 25.87 -1.33
CA ARG A 83 -6.97 27.01 -0.89
C ARG A 83 -6.12 28.24 -0.60
N ASP A 84 -5.01 28.07 0.10
CA ASP A 84 -4.10 29.18 0.42
C ASP A 84 -3.46 29.77 -0.83
N VAL A 85 -3.04 28.94 -1.79
CA VAL A 85 -2.52 29.37 -3.09
C VAL A 85 -3.56 30.15 -3.86
N ASN A 86 -4.81 29.69 -3.91
CA ASN A 86 -5.89 30.44 -4.56
C ASN A 86 -6.12 31.80 -3.87
N ARG A 87 -6.14 31.83 -2.54
CA ARG A 87 -6.27 33.08 -1.77
C ARG A 87 -5.11 34.04 -2.01
N LEU A 88 -3.89 33.51 -2.08
CA LEU A 88 -2.68 34.27 -2.43
C LEU A 88 -2.76 34.80 -3.86
N ALA A 89 -3.17 33.98 -4.82
CA ALA A 89 -3.33 34.38 -6.21
C ALA A 89 -4.40 35.47 -6.35
N ASP A 90 -5.53 35.34 -5.68
CA ASP A 90 -6.59 36.36 -5.65
C ASP A 90 -6.09 37.66 -4.98
N GLY A 91 -5.37 37.55 -3.86
CA GLY A 91 -4.77 38.69 -3.18
C GLY A 91 -3.74 39.43 -4.05
N VAL A 92 -2.83 38.70 -4.69
CA VAL A 92 -1.82 39.25 -5.60
C VAL A 92 -2.48 39.87 -6.82
N ARG A 93 -3.48 39.20 -7.41
CA ARG A 93 -4.23 39.74 -8.56
C ARG A 93 -4.95 41.04 -8.19
N GLY A 94 -5.56 41.10 -7.00
CA GLY A 94 -6.20 42.31 -6.48
C GLY A 94 -5.22 43.46 -6.26
N GLU A 95 -4.10 43.21 -5.59
CA GLU A 95 -3.10 44.23 -5.24
C GLU A 95 -2.35 44.76 -6.48
N VAL A 96 -1.92 43.86 -7.38
CA VAL A 96 -1.25 44.23 -8.62
C VAL A 96 -2.23 44.90 -9.59
N GLY A 97 -3.45 44.39 -9.71
CA GLY A 97 -4.51 44.98 -10.53
C GLY A 97 -4.83 46.41 -10.07
N MET A 98 -4.94 46.62 -8.76
CA MET A 98 -5.21 47.94 -8.17
C MET A 98 -4.04 48.91 -8.39
N SER A 99 -2.81 48.47 -8.17
CA SER A 99 -1.62 49.31 -8.38
C SER A 99 -1.48 49.74 -9.85
N LYS A 100 -1.70 48.82 -10.79
CA LYS A 100 -1.70 49.10 -12.22
C LYS A 100 -2.86 50.04 -12.62
N ALA A 101 -4.04 49.88 -12.02
CA ALA A 101 -5.19 50.74 -12.26
C ALA A 101 -4.94 52.19 -11.82
N ILE A 102 -4.28 52.37 -10.67
CA ILE A 102 -3.88 53.69 -10.18
C ILE A 102 -2.85 54.33 -11.11
N GLU A 103 -1.88 53.56 -11.62
CA GLU A 103 -0.87 54.06 -12.54
C GLU A 103 -1.49 54.50 -13.88
N LEU A 104 -2.38 53.69 -14.44
CA LEU A 104 -3.13 54.01 -15.67
C LEU A 104 -4.03 55.24 -15.50
N ALA A 105 -4.76 55.34 -14.39
CA ALA A 105 -5.56 56.51 -14.07
C ALA A 105 -4.70 57.79 -13.98
N ARG A 106 -3.54 57.72 -13.30
CA ARG A 106 -2.58 58.83 -13.23
C ARG A 106 -2.02 59.22 -14.60
N ALA A 107 -1.79 58.25 -15.47
CA ALA A 107 -1.38 58.49 -16.86
C ALA A 107 -2.48 59.15 -17.71
N GLY A 108 -3.74 59.13 -17.24
CA GLY A 108 -4.89 59.76 -17.89
C GLY A 108 -5.75 58.79 -18.71
N ALA A 109 -5.62 57.48 -18.49
CA ALA A 109 -6.47 56.47 -19.12
C ALA A 109 -7.96 56.64 -18.71
N THR A 110 -8.88 56.28 -19.62
CA THR A 110 -10.32 56.33 -19.33
C THR A 110 -10.75 55.15 -18.45
N LYS A 111 -11.92 55.25 -17.82
CA LYS A 111 -12.45 54.19 -16.93
C LYS A 111 -12.62 52.85 -17.65
N GLU A 112 -12.95 52.86 -18.93
CA GLU A 112 -13.06 51.65 -19.76
C GLU A 112 -11.69 51.02 -19.98
N ALA A 113 -10.67 51.81 -20.34
CA ALA A 113 -9.32 51.33 -20.54
C ALA A 113 -8.70 50.77 -19.25
N VAL A 114 -8.95 51.42 -18.12
CA VAL A 114 -8.49 50.95 -16.80
C VAL A 114 -9.16 49.62 -16.44
N ALA A 115 -10.48 49.48 -16.65
CA ALA A 115 -11.19 48.23 -16.38
C ALA A 115 -10.69 47.08 -17.27
N ASP A 116 -10.50 47.33 -18.56
CA ASP A 116 -10.07 46.32 -19.53
C ASP A 116 -8.62 45.83 -19.28
N GLU A 117 -7.69 46.73 -18.91
CA GLU A 117 -6.27 46.38 -18.72
C GLU A 117 -5.91 45.78 -17.35
N THR A 118 -6.80 45.94 -16.38
CA THR A 118 -6.57 45.47 -15.00
C THR A 118 -7.57 44.41 -14.55
N GLY A 119 -8.68 44.25 -15.29
CA GLY A 119 -9.71 43.25 -15.02
C GLY A 119 -10.53 43.53 -13.76
N ILE A 120 -10.53 44.78 -13.27
CA ILE A 120 -11.38 45.26 -12.17
C ILE A 120 -12.74 45.72 -12.69
N SER A 121 -13.73 45.86 -11.80
CA SER A 121 -15.07 46.27 -12.21
C SER A 121 -15.10 47.70 -12.75
N LEU A 122 -16.02 47.98 -13.69
CA LEU A 122 -16.17 49.33 -14.27
C LEU A 122 -16.44 50.41 -13.20
N ALA A 123 -17.17 50.04 -12.13
CA ALA A 123 -17.46 50.92 -11.01
C ALA A 123 -16.20 51.26 -10.18
N GLU A 124 -15.33 50.27 -9.93
CA GLU A 124 -14.05 50.50 -9.27
C GLU A 124 -13.11 51.32 -10.15
N ALA A 125 -13.04 51.02 -11.45
CA ALA A 125 -12.25 51.79 -12.39
C ALA A 125 -12.69 53.26 -12.46
N GLU A 126 -14.00 53.52 -12.45
CA GLU A 126 -14.55 54.88 -12.43
C GLU A 126 -14.17 55.63 -11.14
N ALA A 127 -14.24 54.98 -9.98
CA ALA A 127 -13.79 55.57 -8.73
C ALA A 127 -12.28 55.89 -8.77
N ILE A 128 -11.46 54.96 -9.25
CA ILE A 128 -10.00 55.15 -9.33
C ILE A 128 -9.65 56.32 -10.25
N VAL A 129 -10.25 56.39 -11.45
CA VAL A 129 -10.05 57.50 -12.39
C VAL A 129 -10.56 58.82 -11.81
N THR A 130 -11.64 58.81 -11.04
CA THR A 130 -12.17 60.03 -10.41
C THR A 130 -11.24 60.56 -9.32
N PHE A 131 -10.68 59.69 -8.47
CA PHE A 131 -9.85 60.10 -7.33
C PHE A 131 -8.36 60.26 -7.67
N HIS A 132 -7.83 59.45 -8.60
CA HIS A 132 -6.41 59.39 -8.95
C HIS A 132 -6.11 59.83 -10.38
N GLY A 133 -7.15 60.09 -11.17
CA GLY A 133 -7.01 60.55 -12.54
C GLY A 133 -6.39 61.93 -12.65
N LYS A 134 -5.74 62.18 -13.78
CA LYS A 134 -5.17 63.49 -14.10
C LYS A 134 -6.29 64.53 -14.15
N LYS A 135 -6.31 65.45 -13.16
CA LYS A 135 -7.27 66.56 -13.11
C LYS A 135 -7.20 67.31 -14.45
N LYS A 136 -8.32 67.36 -15.19
CA LYS A 136 -8.47 68.31 -16.29
C LYS A 136 -8.48 69.71 -15.68
N VAL A 137 -7.32 70.36 -15.73
CA VAL A 137 -7.18 71.81 -15.52
C VAL A 137 -7.75 72.51 -16.73
#